data_AF-G9ZE78-F1
#
_entry.id   AF-G9ZE78-F1
#
_cell.length_a   1.000
_cell.length_b   1.000
_cell.length_c   1.000
_cell.angle_alpha   90.00
_cell.angle_beta   90.00
_cell.angle_gamma   90.00
#
_symmetry.space_group_name_H-M   'P 1'
#
loop_
_entity.id
_entity.type
_entity.pdbx_description
1 polymer ?
#
loop_
_entity_poly.entity_id
_entity_poly.type
_entity_poly.pdbx_seq_one_letter_code
_entity_poly.pdbx_strand_id
1 'polypeptide(L)'
;MIPTIAAGHIIYAMSPQNPPVLRVADGGRVCFETCDCFTDQIQQSGDTFEQLDWYRINPSTSRFTSKAPSRATPCACISTASSWTSARCWRPCPARV
;
A
#
# COMPACT_ATOMS: atom_id res chain seq x y z
N MET A 1 -17.76 -1.81 6.51
CA MET A 1 -17.08 -2.29 5.29
C MET A 1 -15.68 -1.68 5.26
N ILE A 2 -14.64 -2.45 4.93
CA ILE A 2 -13.27 -1.93 4.80
C ILE A 2 -13.12 -1.40 3.37
N PRO A 3 -12.76 -0.12 3.15
CA PRO A 3 -12.51 0.40 1.82
C PRO A 3 -11.30 -0.29 1.17
N THR A 4 -11.42 -0.57 -0.13
CA THR A 4 -10.34 -1.18 -0.93
C THR A 4 -9.78 -0.15 -1.91
N ILE A 5 -8.45 -0.08 -2.00
CA ILE A 5 -7.74 0.63 -3.06
C ILE A 5 -7.26 -0.42 -4.06
N ALA A 6 -7.80 -0.35 -5.27
CA ALA A 6 -7.49 -1.29 -6.34
C ALA A 6 -6.02 -1.18 -6.81
N ALA A 7 -5.47 -2.29 -7.30
CA ALA A 7 -4.07 -2.38 -7.76
C ALA A 7 -3.75 -1.43 -8.92
N GLY A 8 -4.77 -0.98 -9.68
CA GLY A 8 -4.58 -0.02 -10.77
C GLY A 8 -4.16 1.40 -10.35
N HIS A 9 -4.26 1.73 -9.06
CA HIS A 9 -3.73 3.00 -8.54
C HIS A 9 -2.22 2.88 -8.30
N ILE A 10 -1.39 2.98 -9.33
CA ILE A 10 0.05 2.75 -9.23
C ILE A 10 0.85 4.06 -9.18
N ILE A 11 1.88 4.10 -8.33
CA ILE A 11 2.98 5.07 -8.38
C ILE A 11 4.32 4.32 -8.45
N TYR A 12 5.29 4.90 -9.15
CA TYR A 12 6.67 4.36 -9.27
C TYR A 12 7.70 5.17 -8.47
N ALA A 13 7.28 6.31 -7.91
CA ALA A 13 8.10 7.13 -7.02
C ALA A 13 7.26 7.63 -5.85
N MET A 14 7.76 7.46 -4.64
CA MET A 14 7.16 8.04 -3.43
C MET A 14 7.41 9.55 -3.41
N SER A 15 6.35 10.33 -3.66
CA SER A 15 6.44 11.78 -3.80
C SER A 15 5.26 12.47 -3.08
N PRO A 16 5.48 13.62 -2.41
CA PRO A 16 4.40 14.41 -1.83
C PRO A 16 3.48 15.04 -2.88
N GLN A 17 3.89 15.07 -4.15
CA GLN A 17 3.09 15.53 -5.28
C GLN A 17 2.06 14.49 -5.75
N ASN A 18 2.19 13.22 -5.34
CA ASN A 18 1.21 12.19 -5.68
C ASN A 18 -0.14 12.51 -5.00
N PRO A 19 -1.23 12.68 -5.78
CA PRO A 19 -2.53 12.98 -5.21
C PRO A 19 -3.04 11.78 -4.40
N PRO A 20 -3.69 12.00 -3.24
CA PRO A 20 -4.25 10.91 -2.46
C PRO A 20 -5.46 10.29 -3.16
N VAL A 21 -5.52 8.97 -3.23
CA VAL A 21 -6.65 8.22 -3.81
C VAL A 21 -7.75 7.92 -2.80
N LEU A 22 -7.43 7.99 -1.50
CA LEU A 22 -8.36 7.76 -0.40
C LEU A 22 -8.03 8.68 0.78
N ARG A 23 -9.07 9.18 1.46
CA ARG A 23 -8.95 9.80 2.78
C ARG A 23 -9.59 8.88 3.82
N VAL A 24 -8.84 8.53 4.86
CA VAL A 24 -9.30 7.65 5.95
C VAL A 24 -9.16 8.36 7.29
N ALA A 25 -10.04 8.06 8.25
CA ALA A 25 -9.85 8.52 9.62
C ALA A 25 -8.66 7.80 10.28
N ASP A 26 -8.04 8.43 11.27
CA ASP A 26 -7.04 7.76 12.11
C ASP A 26 -7.67 6.53 12.78
N GLY A 27 -6.91 5.42 12.86
CA GLY A 27 -7.44 4.12 13.31
C GLY A 27 -8.32 3.38 12.29
N GLY A 28 -8.58 3.99 11.12
CA GLY A 28 -9.30 3.35 10.03
C GLY A 28 -8.53 2.18 9.42
N ARG A 29 -9.27 1.30 8.73
CA ARG A 29 -8.72 0.14 8.02
C ARG A 29 -8.87 0.37 6.53
N VAL A 30 -7.86 -0.05 5.77
CA VAL A 30 -7.85 0.02 4.30
C VAL A 30 -7.31 -1.31 3.79
N CYS A 31 -7.94 -1.86 2.76
CA CYS A 31 -7.42 -2.99 2.00
C CYS A 31 -6.69 -2.45 0.77
N PHE A 32 -5.46 -2.91 0.55
CA PHE A 32 -4.70 -2.59 -0.66
C PHE A 32 -4.61 -3.84 -1.51
N GLU A 33 -5.04 -3.73 -2.76
CA GLU A 33 -4.66 -4.69 -3.80
C GLU A 33 -3.34 -4.22 -4.40
N THR A 34 -2.42 -5.15 -4.64
CA THR A 34 -1.06 -4.87 -5.11
C THR A 34 -0.72 -5.81 -6.26
N CYS A 35 0.00 -5.29 -7.26
CA CYS A 35 0.78 -6.11 -8.20
C CYS A 35 2.07 -6.60 -7.53
N ASP A 36 2.74 -7.57 -8.15
CA ASP A 36 4.11 -7.93 -7.78
C ASP A 36 5.14 -6.81 -8.11
N CYS A 37 6.40 -7.04 -7.76
CA CYS A 37 7.48 -6.06 -8.00
C CYS A 37 7.83 -5.84 -9.48
N PHE A 38 7.28 -6.65 -10.39
CA PHE A 38 7.43 -6.52 -11.84
C PHE A 38 6.17 -5.94 -12.49
N THR A 39 5.19 -5.44 -11.71
CA THR A 39 3.87 -5.05 -12.24
C THR A 39 3.20 -6.21 -13.01
N ASP A 40 3.32 -7.42 -12.46
CA ASP A 40 2.78 -8.66 -12.99
C ASP A 40 3.24 -8.95 -14.44
N GLN A 41 4.43 -8.49 -14.84
CA GLN A 41 4.97 -8.70 -16.20
C GLN A 41 5.48 -10.14 -16.42
N ILE A 42 5.88 -10.84 -15.36
CA ILE A 42 6.36 -12.24 -15.43
C ILE A 42 5.18 -13.15 -15.08
N GLN A 43 4.62 -13.83 -16.08
CA GLN A 43 3.43 -14.68 -15.94
C GLN A 43 3.74 -16.17 -16.11
N GLN A 44 4.85 -16.50 -16.76
CA GLN A 44 5.26 -17.88 -17.05
C GLN A 44 6.78 -18.03 -17.04
N SER A 45 7.26 -19.27 -16.93
CA SER A 45 8.71 -19.57 -16.84
C SER A 45 9.53 -19.18 -18.08
N GLY A 46 8.86 -18.92 -19.21
CA GLY A 46 9.51 -18.52 -20.46
C GLY A 46 9.73 -17.01 -20.59
N ASP A 47 9.13 -16.20 -19.72
CA ASP A 47 9.29 -14.74 -19.77
C ASP A 47 10.69 -14.37 -19.28
N THR A 48 11.39 -13.50 -20.01
CA THR A 48 12.79 -13.16 -19.72
C THR A 48 12.94 -11.71 -19.24
N PHE A 49 14.01 -11.45 -18.49
CA PHE A 49 14.26 -10.11 -17.94
C PHE A 49 14.51 -9.04 -19.01
N GLU A 50 14.99 -9.44 -20.19
CA GLU A 50 15.23 -8.53 -21.32
C GLU A 50 13.94 -7.97 -21.91
N GLN A 51 12.81 -8.64 -21.69
CA GLN A 51 11.50 -8.23 -22.20
C GLN A 51 10.74 -7.31 -21.23
N LEU A 52 11.26 -7.09 -20.02
CA LEU A 52 10.61 -6.26 -19.01
C LEU A 52 10.69 -4.78 -19.35
N ASP A 53 9.58 -4.08 -19.13
CA ASP A 53 9.59 -2.64 -19.01
C ASP A 53 10.15 -2.23 -17.64
N TRP A 54 11.42 -1.81 -17.65
CA TRP A 54 12.15 -1.38 -16.46
C TRP A 54 11.58 -0.09 -15.83
N TYR A 55 10.80 0.70 -16.56
CA TYR A 55 10.09 1.85 -15.97
C TYR A 55 8.89 1.43 -15.12
N ARG A 56 8.50 0.16 -15.20
CA ARG A 56 7.36 -0.42 -14.49
C ARG A 56 7.79 -1.40 -13.39
N ILE A 57 8.96 -1.17 -12.80
CA ILE A 57 9.48 -1.98 -11.69
C ILE A 57 9.14 -1.34 -10.35
N ASN A 58 8.83 -2.17 -9.35
CA ASN A 58 8.42 -1.80 -8.01
C ASN A 58 7.22 -0.83 -7.98
N PRO A 59 6.08 -1.22 -8.58
CA PRO A 59 4.87 -0.45 -8.41
C PRO A 59 4.49 -0.39 -6.93
N SER A 60 3.99 0.76 -6.49
CA SER A 60 3.34 0.88 -5.20
C SER A 60 1.90 1.34 -5.39
N THR A 61 0.97 0.68 -4.70
CA THR A 61 -0.42 1.14 -4.68
C THR A 61 -0.50 2.50 -4.00
N SER A 62 -1.19 3.45 -4.63
CA SER A 62 -1.05 4.88 -4.45
C SER A 62 -1.32 5.37 -3.02
N ARG A 63 -0.87 6.60 -2.76
CA ARG A 63 -0.95 7.28 -1.47
C ARG A 63 -2.41 7.43 -0.99
N PHE A 64 -2.62 7.16 0.29
CA PHE A 64 -3.80 7.62 1.03
C PHE A 64 -3.39 8.67 2.06
N THR A 65 -4.36 9.43 2.57
CA THR A 65 -4.14 10.38 3.67
C THR A 65 -5.03 10.08 4.85
N SER A 66 -4.48 10.28 6.05
CA SER A 66 -5.28 10.45 7.25
C SER A 66 -5.35 11.92 7.68
N LYS A 67 -6.17 12.23 8.69
CA LYS A 67 -6.26 13.58 9.27
C LYS A 67 -5.14 13.88 10.28
N ALA A 68 -4.15 13.01 10.41
CA ALA A 68 -3.07 13.17 11.36
C ALA A 68 -2.28 14.48 11.11
N PRO A 69 -1.80 15.17 12.16
CA PRO A 69 -0.99 16.37 12.02
C PRO A 69 0.35 16.08 11.33
N SER A 70 0.92 17.06 10.64
CA SER A 70 2.11 16.93 9.76
C SER A 70 3.40 16.42 10.43
N ARG A 71 3.44 16.36 11.76
CA ARG A 71 4.57 15.85 12.57
C ARG A 71 4.25 14.58 13.35
N ALA A 72 3.06 14.01 13.16
CA ALA A 72 2.73 12.73 13.75
C ALA A 72 3.56 11.63 13.08
N THR A 73 4.18 10.77 13.88
CA THR A 73 4.77 9.53 13.39
C THR A 73 3.65 8.55 13.09
N PRO A 74 3.40 8.18 11.82
CA PRO A 74 2.32 7.26 11.49
C PRO A 74 2.64 5.87 12.05
N CYS A 75 1.62 5.22 12.61
CA CYS A 75 1.66 3.81 12.96
C CYS A 75 0.76 3.05 11.98
N ALA A 76 1.28 1.96 11.42
CA ALA A 76 0.52 1.05 10.56
C ALA A 76 0.60 -0.37 11.12
N CYS A 77 -0.54 -1.07 11.08
CA CYS A 77 -0.62 -2.49 11.39
C CYS A 77 -1.10 -3.23 10.14
N ILE A 78 -0.44 -4.34 9.81
CA ILE A 78 -0.67 -5.11 8.60
C ILE A 78 -1.22 -6.47 9.00
N SER A 79 -2.28 -6.90 8.31
CA SER A 79 -2.80 -8.27 8.34
C SER A 79 -2.97 -8.75 6.91
N THR A 80 -2.59 -9.99 6.64
CA THR A 80 -2.87 -10.68 5.37
C THR A 80 -4.22 -11.42 5.40
N ALA A 81 -4.90 -11.43 6.55
CA ALA A 81 -6.19 -12.06 6.74
C ALA A 81 -7.28 -11.00 6.98
N SER A 82 -8.53 -11.38 6.68
CA SER A 82 -9.72 -10.62 7.08
C SER A 82 -9.84 -10.46 8.60
N SER A 83 -9.19 -11.34 9.38
CA SER A 83 -9.03 -11.18 10.82
C SER A 83 -7.87 -10.23 11.17
N TRP A 84 -8.12 -9.34 12.12
CA TRP A 84 -7.15 -8.38 12.66
C TRP A 84 -6.55 -8.82 14.00
N THR A 85 -6.90 -10.01 14.49
CA THR A 85 -6.40 -10.54 15.77
C THR A 85 -4.90 -10.80 15.78
N SER A 86 -4.31 -11.02 14.60
CA SER A 86 -2.89 -11.31 14.39
C SER A 86 -2.13 -10.20 13.66
N ALA A 87 -2.73 -9.01 13.52
CA ALA A 87 -2.10 -7.90 12.82
C ALA A 87 -0.77 -7.50 13.49
N ARG A 88 0.27 -7.30 12.69
CA ARG A 88 1.59 -6.85 13.16
C ARG A 88 1.76 -5.37 12.90
N CYS A 89 2.17 -4.62 13.93
CA CYS A 89 2.35 -3.18 13.85
C CYS A 89 3.83 -2.82 13.71
N TRP A 90 4.13 -1.86 12.82
CA TRP A 90 5.49 -1.40 12.55
C TRP A 90 6.14 -0.66 13.75
N ARG A 91 5.34 -0.25 14.75
CA ARG A 91 5.72 0.23 16.09
C ARG A 91 4.60 -0.13 17.06
N PRO A 92 4.82 -0.17 18.38
CA PRO A 92 3.72 -0.11 19.34
C PRO A 92 2.97 1.19 19.09
N CYS A 93 1.83 1.09 18.39
CA CYS A 93 0.92 2.20 18.25
C CYS A 93 0.52 2.59 19.67
N PRO A 94 0.71 3.85 20.11
CA PRO A 94 0.22 4.29 21.41
C PRO A 94 -1.25 3.87 21.48
N ALA A 95 -1.55 3.08 22.51
CA ALA A 95 -2.60 2.11 22.49
C ALA A 95 -3.95 2.69 22.05
N ARG A 96 -4.76 1.81 21.42
CA ARG A 96 -6.21 1.86 21.49
C ARG A 96 -6.65 2.39 22.87
N VAL A 97 -7.19 3.59 22.89
CA VAL A 97 -8.28 3.99 23.79
C VAL A 97 -9.45 4.29 22.87
#